data_AF-A0A662F0P1-F1
#
_entry.id   AF-A0A662F0P1-F1
#
_cell.length_a   1.000
_cell.length_b   1.000
_cell.length_c   1.000
_cell.angle_alpha   90.00
_cell.angle_beta   90.00
_cell.angle_gamma   90.00
#
_symmetry.space_group_name_H-M   'P 1'
#
loop_
_entity.id
_entity.type
_entity.pdbx_description
1 polymer ?
#
loop_
_entity_poly.entity_id
_entity_poly.type
_entity_poly.pdbx_seq_one_letter_code
_entity_poly.pdbx_strand_id
1 'polypeptide(L)' 'MRHILKCSKCGGYTLNKKCRCGGIAATIKPPKYSVEDKYAKYRREIKRKEREEAGIL' A
#
# COMPACT_ATOMS: atom_id res chain seq x y z
N MET A 1 6.51 -17.73 7.05
CA MET A 1 7.07 -17.41 5.71
C MET A 1 7.69 -16.02 5.75
N ARG A 2 8.90 -15.84 5.21
CA ARG A 2 9.51 -14.51 5.10
C ARG A 2 9.05 -13.87 3.78
N HIS A 3 8.46 -12.69 3.85
CA HIS A 3 7.99 -11.93 2.68
C HIS A 3 9.04 -10.90 2.29
N ILE A 4 9.21 -10.68 0.99
CA ILE A 4 10.02 -9.59 0.46
C ILE A 4 9.25 -8.28 0.68
N LEU A 5 9.85 -7.39 1.47
CA LEU A 5 9.35 -6.06 1.76
C LEU A 5 10.20 -5.02 1.04
N LYS A 6 9.61 -3.87 0.70
CA LYS A 6 10.31 -2.72 0.12
C LYS A 6 10.20 -1.54 1.09
N CYS A 7 11.32 -0.86 1.33
CA CYS A 7 11.33 0.34 2.15
C CYS A 7 10.66 1.50 1.41
N SER A 8 9.70 2.17 2.06
CA SER A 8 9.08 3.37 1.51
C SER A 8 10.02 4.58 1.44
N LYS A 9 11.09 4.59 2.24
CA LYS A 9 12.02 5.72 2.38
C LYS A 9 13.19 5.68 1.39
N CYS A 10 13.86 4.53 1.25
CA CYS A 10 15.05 4.38 0.38
C CYS A 10 14.85 3.43 -0.80
N GLY A 11 13.69 2.77 -0.91
CA GLY A 11 13.41 1.82 -2.00
C GLY A 11 14.12 0.46 -1.92
N GLY A 12 15.01 0.25 -0.93
CA GLY A 12 15.71 -1.02 -0.74
C GLY A 12 14.78 -2.17 -0.35
N TYR A 13 15.14 -3.39 -0.79
CA TYR A 13 14.44 -4.62 -0.43
C TYR A 13 14.99 -5.22 0.86
N THR A 14 14.11 -5.78 1.69
CA THR A 14 14.47 -6.41 2.96
C THR A 14 13.47 -7.48 3.36
N LEU A 15 13.87 -8.39 4.23
CA LEU A 15 12.98 -9.36 4.88
C LEU A 15 12.50 -8.88 6.26
N ASN A 16 13.04 -7.77 6.74
CA ASN A 16 12.75 -7.19 8.06
C ASN A 16 11.78 -6.02 7.96
N LYS A 17 10.94 -5.82 8.98
CA LYS A 17 10.00 -4.68 9.06
C LYS A 17 10.72 -3.33 9.10
N LYS A 18 11.88 -3.25 9.76
CA LYS A 18 12.73 -2.05 9.79
C LYS A 18 13.83 -2.18 8.74
N CYS A 19 13.93 -1.17 7.89
CA CYS A 19 15.02 -1.04 6.94
C CYS A 19 16.28 -0.50 7.64
N ARG A 20 17.46 -0.78 7.07
CA ARG A 20 18.75 -0.27 7.58
C ARG A 20 18.84 1.26 7.58
N CYS A 21 18.09 1.93 6.71
CA CYS A 21 17.98 3.39 6.68
C CYS A 21 17.03 3.98 7.74
N GLY A 22 16.46 3.15 8.63
CA GLY A 22 15.46 3.55 9.62
C GLY A 22 14.03 3.68 9.10
N GLY A 23 13.80 3.50 7.80
CA GLY A 23 12.46 3.49 7.20
C GLY A 23 11.68 2.20 7.46
N ILE A 24 10.36 2.27 7.33
CA ILE A 24 9.46 1.12 7.44
C ILE A 24 9.41 0.39 6.10
N ALA A 25 9.59 -0.92 6.12
CA ALA A 25 9.45 -1.77 4.95
C ALA A 25 8.05 -2.38 4.91
N ALA A 26 7.39 -2.24 3.76
CA ALA A 26 6.04 -2.72 3.53
C ALA A 26 6.00 -3.76 2.40
N THR A 27 4.93 -4.53 2.35
CA THR A 27 4.72 -5.53 1.30
C THR A 27 4.59 -4.83 -0.06
N ILE A 28 5.44 -5.21 -1.02
CA ILE A 28 5.41 -4.67 -2.38
C ILE A 28 4.32 -5.32 -3.25
N LYS A 29 3.86 -6.51 -2.85
CA LYS A 29 2.86 -7.27 -3.61
C LYS A 29 1.51 -6.55 -3.55
N PRO A 30 0.82 -6.38 -4.69
CA PRO A 30 -0.52 -5.83 -4.69
C PRO A 30 -1.48 -6.75 -3.91
N PRO A 31 -2.61 -6.20 -3.39
CA PRO A 31 -3.67 -7.03 -2.84
C PRO A 31 -4.23 -7.97 -3.91
N LYS A 32 -4.65 -9.17 -3.50
CA LYS A 32 -5.31 -10.13 -4.40
C LYS A 32 -6.61 -9.52 -4.93
N TYR A 33 -6.85 -9.66 -6.23
CA TYR A 33 -8.11 -9.29 -6.85
C TYR A 33 -9.20 -10.32 -6.51
N SER A 34 -10.44 -9.84 -6.35
CA SER A 34 -11.64 -10.66 -6.21
C SER A 34 -12.79 -9.97 -6.96
N VAL A 35 -13.60 -10.76 -7.66
CA VAL A 35 -14.77 -10.24 -8.38
C VAL A 35 -15.84 -9.74 -7.40
N GLU A 36 -16.04 -10.45 -6.30
CA GLU A 36 -17.07 -10.11 -5.30
C GLU A 36 -16.74 -8.86 -4.49
N ASP A 37 -15.45 -8.59 -4.24
CA ASP A 37 -14.90 -7.43 -3.52
C ASP A 37 -15.86 -6.74 -2.54
N LYS A 38 -16.05 -7.39 -1.38
CA LYS A 38 -16.99 -6.96 -0.32
C LYS A 38 -16.80 -5.51 0.16
N TYR A 39 -15.60 -4.96 -0.02
CA TYR A 39 -15.24 -3.59 0.42
C TYR A 39 -15.16 -2.58 -0.74
N ALA A 40 -15.60 -2.95 -1.94
CA ALA A 40 -15.49 -2.11 -3.13
C ALA A 40 -16.16 -0.74 -2.94
N LYS A 41 -17.34 -0.69 -2.31
CA LYS A 41 -18.08 0.55 -2.05
C LYS A 41 -17.25 1.53 -1.20
N TYR A 42 -16.83 1.10 0.00
CA TYR A 42 -16.04 1.93 0.92
C TYR A 42 -14.72 2.38 0.31
N ARG A 43 -14.02 1.48 -0.41
CA ARG A 43 -12.74 1.82 -1.04
C ARG A 43 -12.91 2.89 -2.13
N ARG A 44 -14.01 2.86 -2.89
CA ARG A 44 -14.30 3.89 -3.92
C ARG A 44 -14.68 5.22 -3.28
N GLU A 45 -15.48 5.21 -2.22
CA GLU A 45 -15.87 6.43 -1.50
C GLU A 45 -14.66 7.18 -0.92
N ILE A 46 -13.74 6.46 -0.27
CA ILE A 46 -12.50 7.05 0.27
C ILE A 46 -11.65 7.63 -0.86
N LYS A 47 -11.41 6.86 -1.94
CA LYS A 47 -10.65 7.34 -3.09
C LYS A 47 -11.29 8.55 -3.77
N ARG A 48 -12.62 8.66 -3.75
CA ARG A 48 -13.31 9.84 -4.30
C ARG A 48 -13.01 11.06 -3.44
N LYS A 49 -13.16 10.95 -2.11
CA LYS A 49 -12.83 12.03 -1.17
C LYS A 49 -11.37 12.48 -1.31
N GLU A 50 -10.42 11.54 -1.38
CA GLU A 50 -8.99 11.86 -1.58
C GLU A 50 -8.75 12.65 -2.89
N ARG A 51 -9.52 12.37 -3.94
CA ARG A 51 -9.41 13.09 -5.23
C ARG A 51 -10.06 14.47 -5.19
N GLU A 52 -11.21 14.59 -4.53
CA GLU A 52 -11.89 15.87 -4.28
C GLU A 52 -10.99 16.79 -3.44
N GLU A 53 -10.41 16.29 -2.36
CA GLU A 53 -9.45 17.01 -1.51
C GLU A 53 -8.19 17.42 -2.29
N ALA A 54 -7.74 16.57 -3.23
CA ALA A 54 -6.62 16.89 -4.10
C ALA A 54 -6.98 17.84 -5.27
N GLY A 55 -8.25 18.22 -5.44
CA GLY A 55 -8.72 19.12 -6.50
C GLY A 55 -8.64 18.55 -7.92
N ILE A 56 -8.64 17.22 -8.06
CA ILE A 56 -8.47 16.51 -9.35
C ILE A 56 -9.80 15.91 -9.83
N LEU A 57 -10.90 16.22 -9.14
CA LEU A 57 -12.27 15.80 -9.41
C LEU A 57 -13.19 17.02 -9.28
#